data_AF-V2UH27-F1
#
_entry.id   AF-V2UH27-F1
#
_cell.length_a   1.000
_cell.length_b   1.000
_cell.length_c   1.000
_cell.angle_alpha   90.00
_cell.angle_beta   90.00
_cell.angle_gamma   90.00
#
_symmetry.space_group_name_H-M   'P 1'
#
loop_
_entity.id
_entity.type
_entity.pdbx_description
1 polymer ?
#
loop_
_entity_poly.entity_id
_entity_poly.type
_entity_poly.pdbx_seq_one_letter_code
_entity_poly.pdbx_strand_id
1 'polypeptide(L)'
;MDVEVITQLQNQPELDTNSKQGKLALLLIRLCQALHALTGGDQAAMKIFLTSENRVTSGIPIHQIETMSGLISVLNFVEALE
;
A
#
# COMPACT_ATOMS: atom_id res chain seq x y z
N MET A 1 2.18 -9.52 -8.67
CA MET A 1 2.32 -10.24 -7.39
C MET A 1 2.29 -11.73 -7.69
N ASP A 2 3.35 -12.47 -7.35
CA ASP A 2 3.44 -13.89 -7.68
C ASP A 2 2.43 -14.70 -6.88
N VAL A 3 1.55 -15.43 -7.58
CA VAL A 3 0.51 -16.28 -6.99
C VAL A 3 1.11 -17.30 -6.01
N GLU A 4 2.33 -17.76 -6.29
CA GLU A 4 3.07 -18.70 -5.47
C GLU A 4 3.40 -18.14 -4.06
N VAL A 5 3.67 -16.84 -3.96
CA VAL A 5 3.89 -16.15 -2.66
C VAL A 5 2.59 -16.10 -1.86
N ILE A 6 1.45 -15.89 -2.54
CA ILE A 6 0.13 -15.87 -1.90
C ILE A 6 -0.21 -17.26 -1.35
N THR A 7 0.04 -18.31 -2.14
CA THR A 7 -0.16 -19.70 -1.71
C THR A 7 0.76 -20.09 -0.56
N GLN A 8 2.01 -19.61 -0.54
CA GLN A 8 2.92 -19.82 0.58
C GLN A 8 2.42 -19.14 1.86
N LEU A 9 1.93 -17.90 1.78
CA LEU A 9 1.32 -17.20 2.92
C LEU A 9 0.10 -17.91 3.51
N GLN A 10 -0.71 -18.56 2.67
CA GLN A 10 -1.85 -19.35 3.14
C GLN A 10 -1.42 -20.58 3.97
N ASN A 11 -0.25 -21.16 3.64
CA ASN A 11 0.29 -22.34 4.32
C ASN A 11 1.20 -21.99 5.51
N GLN A 12 1.87 -20.84 5.45
CA GLN A 12 2.73 -20.28 6.49
C GLN A 12 2.40 -18.79 6.66
N PRO A 13 1.47 -18.45 7.58
CA PRO A 13 0.95 -17.09 7.70
C PRO A 13 1.94 -16.09 8.31
N GLU A 14 3.05 -16.57 8.87
CA GLU A 14 4.09 -15.72 9.42
C GLU A 14 4.99 -15.18 8.32
N LEU A 15 5.05 -13.85 8.23
CA LEU A 15 6.01 -13.13 7.42
C LEU A 15 7.21 -12.73 8.28
N ASP A 16 8.40 -13.20 7.93
CA ASP A 16 9.62 -12.62 8.46
C ASP A 16 9.72 -11.16 7.99
N THR A 17 9.67 -10.23 8.95
CA THR A 17 9.71 -8.79 8.71
C THR A 17 11.03 -8.32 8.09
N ASN A 18 12.10 -9.12 8.18
CA ASN A 18 13.39 -8.81 7.57
C ASN A 18 13.48 -9.26 6.10
N SER A 19 12.62 -10.21 5.70
CA SER A 19 12.52 -10.68 4.32
C SER A 19 12.02 -9.59 3.37
N LYS A 20 12.26 -9.75 2.07
CA LYS A 20 11.76 -8.82 1.04
C LYS A 20 10.23 -8.72 1.07
N GLN A 21 9.56 -9.84 1.25
CA GLN A 21 8.10 -9.97 1.32
C GLN A 21 7.54 -9.32 2.59
N GLY A 22 8.19 -9.53 3.74
CA GLY A 22 7.79 -8.90 5.00
C GLY A 22 7.93 -7.38 4.96
N LYS A 23 9.01 -6.86 4.38
CA LYS A 23 9.19 -5.41 4.16
C LYS A 23 8.10 -4.83 3.26
N LEU A 24 7.75 -5.52 2.17
CA LEU A 24 6.64 -5.13 1.29
C LEU A 24 5.30 -5.11 2.03
N ALA A 25 5.00 -6.16 2.79
CA ALA A 25 3.78 -6.24 3.57
C ALA A 25 3.69 -5.10 4.59
N LEU A 26 4.80 -4.80 5.28
CA LEU A 26 4.86 -3.70 6.23
C LEU A 26 4.60 -2.34 5.59
N LEU A 27 5.18 -2.06 4.41
CA LEU A 27 4.93 -0.84 3.65
C LEU A 27 3.46 -0.72 3.22
N LEU A 28 2.86 -1.82 2.75
CA LEU A 28 1.46 -1.83 2.35
C LEU A 28 0.51 -1.61 3.54
N ILE A 29 0.78 -2.24 4.68
CA ILE A 29 0.02 -2.05 5.92
C ILE A 29 0.10 -0.59 6.38
N ARG A 30 1.29 0.01 6.36
CA ARG A 30 1.49 1.43 6.70
C ARG A 30 0.68 2.35 5.78
N LEU A 31 0.66 2.08 4.47
CA LEU A 31 -0.15 2.85 3.53
C LEU A 31 -1.64 2.77 3.88
N CYS A 32 -2.14 1.57 4.19
CA CYS A 32 -3.54 1.41 4.60
C CYS A 32 -3.86 2.18 5.89
N GLN A 33 -2.93 2.18 6.87
CA GLN A 33 -3.10 2.91 8.13
C GLN A 33 -3.07 4.42 7.92
N ALA A 34 -2.12 4.95 7.15
CA ALA A 34 -2.02 6.37 6.84
C ALA A 34 -3.24 6.86 6.05
N LEU A 35 -3.74 6.07 5.09
CA LEU A 35 -4.98 6.39 4.38
C LEU A 35 -6.20 6.39 5.30
N HIS A 36 -6.28 5.43 6.23
CA HIS A 36 -7.34 5.41 7.23
C HIS A 36 -7.29 6.65 8.11
N ALA A 37 -6.10 7.07 8.57
CA ALA A 37 -5.92 8.29 9.36
C ALA A 37 -6.32 9.55 8.57
N LEU A 38 -5.80 9.71 7.35
CA LEU A 38 -6.08 10.84 6.46
C LEU A 38 -7.58 11.00 6.14
N THR A 39 -8.30 9.88 6.01
CA THR A 39 -9.73 9.89 5.65
C THR A 39 -10.67 9.82 6.85
N GLY A 40 -10.14 9.77 8.09
CA GLY A 40 -10.95 9.53 9.28
C GLY A 40 -11.69 8.17 9.28
N GLY A 41 -11.15 7.20 8.54
CA GLY A 41 -11.73 5.86 8.39
C GLY A 41 -12.81 5.73 7.30
N ASP A 42 -13.06 6.76 6.48
CA ASP A 42 -13.99 6.67 5.36
C ASP A 42 -13.43 5.77 4.24
N GLN A 43 -13.91 4.53 4.19
CA GLN A 43 -13.52 3.54 3.17
C GLN A 43 -13.84 3.98 1.73
N ALA A 44 -14.91 4.75 1.51
CA ALA A 44 -15.23 5.25 0.17
C ALA A 44 -14.20 6.30 -0.26
N ALA A 45 -13.81 7.19 0.65
CA ALA A 45 -12.74 8.16 0.42
C ALA A 45 -11.39 7.46 0.17
N MET A 46 -11.03 6.43 0.95
CA MET A 46 -9.83 5.62 0.72
C MET A 46 -9.85 4.98 -0.69
N LYS A 47 -10.99 4.42 -1.10
CA LYS A 47 -11.15 3.81 -2.42
C LYS A 47 -11.03 4.84 -3.55
N ILE A 48 -11.63 6.01 -3.39
CA ILE A 48 -11.51 7.11 -4.36
C ILE A 48 -10.06 7.55 -4.49
N PHE A 49 -9.35 7.73 -3.36
CA PHE A 49 -7.93 8.08 -3.38
C PHE A 49 -7.11 7.06 -4.19
N LEU A 50 -7.32 5.77 -3.96
CA LEU A 50 -6.55 4.72 -4.62
C LEU A 50 -6.86 4.58 -6.12
N THR A 51 -8.08 4.88 -6.54
CA THR A 51 -8.58 4.58 -7.90
C THR A 51 -8.70 5.80 -8.80
N SER A 52 -8.56 7.01 -8.27
CA SER A 52 -8.62 8.26 -9.02
C SER A 52 -7.22 8.74 -9.40
N GLU A 53 -7.13 9.51 -10.49
CA GLU A 53 -5.87 10.16 -10.86
C GLU A 53 -5.45 11.15 -9.79
N ASN A 54 -4.26 10.94 -9.23
CA ASN A 54 -3.64 11.81 -8.25
C ASN A 54 -2.56 12.64 -8.95
N ARG A 55 -2.77 13.95 -9.01
CA ARG A 55 -1.86 14.88 -9.70
C ARG A 55 -0.51 15.04 -9.00
N VAL A 56 -0.47 14.86 -7.68
CA VAL A 56 0.77 15.00 -6.92
C VAL A 56 1.67 13.79 -7.15
N THR A 57 1.10 12.58 -7.11
CA THR A 57 1.86 11.37 -7.42
C THR A 57 1.98 11.13 -8.93
N SER A 58 1.28 11.91 -9.77
CA SER A 58 1.27 11.82 -11.24
C SER A 58 0.80 10.46 -11.76
N GLY A 59 -0.32 9.96 -11.26
CA GLY A 59 -0.91 8.70 -11.72
C GLY A 59 -2.05 8.22 -10.83
N ILE A 60 -2.56 7.02 -11.11
CA ILE A 60 -3.59 6.38 -10.27
C ILE A 60 -2.88 5.53 -9.20
N PRO A 61 -3.02 5.82 -7.90
CA PRO A 61 -2.20 5.19 -6.87
C PRO A 61 -2.22 3.66 -6.85
N ILE A 62 -3.37 3.02 -7.13
CA ILE A 62 -3.46 1.55 -7.16
C ILE A 62 -2.55 0.90 -8.21
N HIS A 63 -2.26 1.58 -9.32
CA HIS A 63 -1.30 1.10 -10.31
C HIS A 63 0.14 1.42 -9.90
N GLN A 64 0.36 2.55 -9.22
CA GLN A 64 1.69 2.96 -8.78
C GLN A 64 2.25 1.98 -7.73
N ILE A 65 1.42 1.55 -6.79
CA ILE A 65 1.83 0.65 -5.70
C ILE A 65 2.16 -0.78 -6.16
N GLU A 66 1.95 -1.12 -7.44
CA GLU A 66 2.39 -2.41 -8.02
C GLU A 66 3.92 -2.53 -8.08
N THR A 67 4.64 -1.40 -7.95
CA THR A 67 6.09 -1.35 -7.88
C THR A 67 6.55 -0.90 -6.49
N MET A 68 7.72 -1.36 -6.06
CA MET A 68 8.31 -0.95 -4.77
C MET A 68 8.48 0.57 -4.68
N SER A 69 9.02 1.20 -5.73
CA SER A 69 9.24 2.65 -5.76
C SER A 69 7.92 3.41 -5.72
N GLY A 70 6.92 2.98 -6.48
CA GLY A 70 5.61 3.62 -6.46
C GLY A 70 4.89 3.46 -5.12
N LEU A 71 4.99 2.30 -4.46
CA LEU A 71 4.46 2.10 -3.11
C LEU A 71 5.09 3.07 -2.10
N ILE A 72 6.42 3.20 -2.11
CA ILE A 72 7.13 4.14 -1.23
C ILE A 72 6.73 5.59 -1.53
N SER A 73 6.63 5.98 -2.80
CA SER A 73 6.25 7.34 -3.20
C SER A 73 4.83 7.70 -2.76
N VAL A 74 3.86 6.80 -2.97
CA VAL A 74 2.47 7.01 -2.54
C VAL A 74 2.38 7.05 -1.01
N LEU A 75 3.07 6.13 -0.30
CA LEU A 75 3.11 6.13 1.16
C LEU A 75 3.65 7.45 1.71
N ASN A 76 4.82 7.89 1.24
CA ASN A 76 5.43 9.15 1.69
C ASN A 76 4.52 10.35 1.43
N PHE A 77 3.77 10.35 0.34
CA PHE A 77 2.81 11.40 0.06
C PHE A 77 1.64 11.40 1.04
N VAL A 78 1.05 10.23 1.34
CA VAL A 78 -0.06 10.12 2.29
C VAL A 78 0.39 10.48 3.71
N GLU A 79 1.55 9.98 4.16
CA GLU A 79 2.11 10.30 5.47
C GLU A 79 2.48 11.79 5.62
N ALA A 80 2.70 12.51 4.52
CA ALA A 80 2.93 13.95 4.55
C ALA A 80 1.64 14.79 4.65
N LEU A 81 0.46 14.16 4.47
CA LEU A 81 -0.85 14.80 4.56
C LEU A 81 -1.62 14.48 5.84
N GLU A 82 -1.26 13.40 6.53
CA GLU A 82 -1.76 13.05 7.88
C GLU A 82 -1.37 14.12 8.92
#